data_AF-A0A0F9HMU3-F1
#
_entry.id   AF-A0A0F9HMU3-F1
#
_cell.length_a   1.000
_cell.length_b   1.000
_cell.length_c   1.000
_cell.angle_alpha   90.00
_cell.angle_beta   90.00
_cell.angle_gamma   90.00
#
_symmetry.space_group_name_H-M   'P 1'
#
loop_
_entity.id
_entity.type
_entity.pdbx_description
1 polymer ?
#
loop_
_entity_poly.entity_id
_entity_poly.type
_entity_poly.pdbx_seq_one_letter_code
_entity_poly.pdbx_strand_id
1 'polypeptide(L)' 'MAEDETPKSRIKLPATMVKELKAQEVGVVSARRDIQTLKKLGLETKELEDKLNWAEEARKTLLKEFS' A
#
# COMPACT_ATOMS: atom_id res chain seq x y z
N MET A 1 33.28 4.94 -8.45
CA MET A 1 31.81 4.85 -8.36
C MET A 1 31.54 3.56 -7.61
N ALA A 2 31.41 3.65 -6.29
CA ALA A 2 31.16 2.49 -5.45
C ALA A 2 29.66 2.19 -5.49
N GLU A 3 29.36 0.93 -5.70
CA GLU A 3 28.04 0.35 -5.94
C GLU A 3 27.10 0.68 -4.79
N ASP A 4 25.91 1.15 -5.13
CA ASP A 4 24.79 1.37 -4.21
C ASP A 4 24.26 0.00 -3.78
N GLU A 5 24.95 -0.63 -2.84
CA GLU A 5 24.49 -1.85 -2.17
C GLU A 5 23.26 -1.49 -1.33
N THR A 6 22.07 -1.56 -1.92
CA THR A 6 20.83 -1.66 -1.14
C THR A 6 21.02 -2.77 -0.11
N PRO A 7 20.99 -2.48 1.20
CA PRO A 7 21.19 -3.49 2.21
C PRO A 7 20.05 -4.49 2.06
N LYS A 8 20.35 -5.71 1.58
CA LYS A 8 19.39 -6.81 1.56
C LYS A 8 18.88 -6.98 2.98
N SER A 9 17.64 -6.54 3.21
CA SER A 9 17.01 -6.56 4.53
C SER A 9 17.15 -7.98 5.10
N ARG A 10 17.84 -8.11 6.24
CA ARG A 10 17.99 -9.40 6.94
C ARG A 10 16.66 -9.89 7.51
N ILE A 11 15.67 -9.00 7.55
CA ILE A 11 14.32 -9.27 8.02
C ILE A 11 13.48 -9.62 6.79
N LYS A 12 12.92 -10.82 6.76
CA LYS A 12 11.91 -11.21 5.79
C LYS A 12 10.54 -11.16 6.44
N LEU A 13 9.54 -10.70 5.70
CA LEU A 13 8.17 -10.81 6.15
C LEU A 13 7.77 -12.29 6.23
N PRO A 14 7.04 -12.71 7.27
CA PRO A 14 6.39 -14.00 7.29
C PRO A 14 5.52 -14.20 6.04
N ALA A 15 5.50 -15.40 5.47
CA ALA A 15 4.75 -15.70 4.26
C ALA A 15 3.25 -15.35 4.39
N THR A 16 2.69 -15.47 5.59
CA THR A 16 1.32 -15.06 5.93
C THR A 16 1.12 -13.54 5.74
N MET A 17 2.04 -12.72 6.21
CA MET A 17 1.97 -11.25 6.04
C MET A 17 2.15 -10.85 4.58
N VAL A 18 3.04 -11.50 3.82
CA VAL A 18 3.17 -11.27 2.37
C VAL A 18 1.86 -11.58 1.64
N LYS A 19 1.19 -12.67 2.01
CA LYS A 19 -0.11 -13.04 1.45
C LYS A 19 -1.19 -12.02 1.78
N GLU A 20 -1.24 -11.54 3.03
CA GLU A 20 -2.18 -10.50 3.46
C GLU A 20 -1.94 -9.17 2.75
N LEU A 21 -0.69 -8.72 2.65
CA LEU A 21 -0.31 -7.51 1.90
C LEU A 21 -0.66 -7.61 0.42
N LYS A 22 -0.54 -8.80 -0.19
CA LYS A 22 -1.00 -9.02 -1.56
C LYS A 22 -2.54 -8.97 -1.66
N ALA A 23 -3.24 -9.55 -0.69
CA ALA A 23 -4.72 -9.54 -0.66
C ALA A 23 -5.30 -8.12 -0.46
N GLN A 24 -4.59 -7.25 0.27
CA GLN A 24 -4.99 -5.85 0.47
C GLN A 24 -5.12 -5.05 -0.83
N GLU A 25 -4.52 -5.49 -1.94
CA GLU A 25 -4.67 -4.84 -3.25
C GLU A 25 -6.13 -4.74 -3.69
N VAL A 26 -6.88 -5.83 -3.48
CA VAL A 26 -8.31 -5.87 -3.81
C VAL A 26 -9.08 -4.86 -2.94
N GLY A 27 -8.70 -4.74 -1.67
CA GLY A 27 -9.25 -3.75 -0.75
C GLY A 27 -8.97 -2.31 -1.18
N VAL A 28 -7.75 -2.01 -1.64
CA VAL A 28 -7.38 -0.68 -2.14
C VAL A 28 -8.20 -0.31 -3.39
N VAL A 29 -8.38 -1.26 -4.32
CA VAL A 29 -9.20 -1.04 -5.51
C VAL A 29 -10.66 -0.76 -5.15
N SER A 30 -11.22 -1.50 -4.20
CA SER A 30 -12.58 -1.24 -3.70
C SER A 30 -12.68 0.13 -3.04
N ALA A 31 -11.78 0.44 -2.10
CA ALA A 31 -11.78 1.71 -1.38
C ALA A 31 -11.65 2.93 -2.32
N ARG A 32 -10.87 2.82 -3.42
CA ARG A 32 -10.82 3.87 -4.45
C ARG A 32 -12.17 4.07 -5.14
N ARG A 33 -12.93 3.01 -5.41
CA ARG A 33 -14.28 3.10 -6.00
C ARG A 33 -15.28 3.73 -5.02
N ASP A 34 -15.19 3.36 -3.75
CA ASP A 34 -16.03 3.91 -2.69
C ASP A 34 -15.78 5.41 -2.54
N ILE A 35 -14.51 5.82 -2.48
CA ILE A 35 -14.10 7.24 -2.46
C ILE A 35 -14.61 7.99 -3.69
N GLN A 36 -14.51 7.42 -4.89
CA GLN A 36 -15.07 8.06 -6.09
C GLN A 36 -16.59 8.24 -6.00
N THR A 37 -17.29 7.31 -5.37
CA THR A 37 -18.73 7.41 -5.13
C THR A 37 -19.03 8.53 -4.13
N LEU A 38 -18.29 8.62 -3.04
CA LEU A 38 -18.40 9.70 -2.06
C LEU A 38 -18.14 11.08 -2.70
N LYS A 39 -17.13 11.20 -3.57
CA LYS A 39 -16.88 12.42 -4.35
C LYS A 39 -18.07 12.83 -5.22
N LYS A 40 -18.71 11.86 -5.90
CA LYS A 40 -19.90 12.13 -6.73
C LYS A 40 -21.11 12.60 -5.90
N LEU A 41 -21.17 12.19 -4.63
CA LEU A 41 -22.18 12.65 -3.69
C LEU A 41 -21.86 14.02 -3.06
N GLY A 42 -20.74 14.65 -3.44
CA GLY A 42 -20.31 15.94 -2.91
C GLY A 42 -19.74 15.87 -1.49
N LEU A 43 -19.35 14.68 -1.03
CA LEU A 43 -18.72 14.50 0.27
C LEU A 43 -17.23 14.83 0.18
N GLU A 44 -16.69 15.36 1.27
CA GLU A 44 -15.24 15.57 1.42
C GLU A 44 -14.54 14.21 1.57
N THR A 45 -13.54 13.95 0.73
CA THR A 45 -12.85 12.66 0.69
C THR A 45 -11.34 12.78 0.76
N LYS A 46 -10.78 14.00 0.85
CA LYS A 46 -9.34 14.22 0.81
C LYS A 46 -8.60 13.40 1.86
N GLU A 47 -9.10 13.40 3.10
CA GLU A 47 -8.49 12.63 4.19
C GLU A 47 -8.52 11.11 3.92
N LEU A 48 -9.58 10.60 3.29
CA LEU A 48 -9.67 9.18 2.92
C LEU A 48 -8.71 8.83 1.80
N GLU A 49 -8.52 9.72 0.83
CA GLU A 49 -7.55 9.56 -0.26
C GLU A 49 -6.12 9.56 0.27
N ASP A 50 -5.78 10.50 1.15
CA ASP A 50 -4.46 10.61 1.74
C ASP A 50 -4.11 9.34 2.56
N LYS A 51 -5.06 8.87 3.38
CA LYS A 51 -4.89 7.62 4.14
C LYS A 51 -4.75 6.40 3.23
N LEU A 52 -5.54 6.33 2.16
CA LEU A 52 -5.48 5.20 1.23
C LEU A 52 -4.17 5.18 0.44
N ASN A 53 -3.70 6.35 -0.01
CA ASN A 53 -2.43 6.49 -0.70
C ASN A 53 -1.27 6.11 0.21
N TRP A 54 -1.26 6.58 1.46
CA TRP A 54 -0.25 6.19 2.44
C TRP A 54 -0.23 4.67 2.67
N ALA A 55 -1.40 4.04 2.84
CA ALA A 55 -1.50 2.59 3.04
C ALA A 55 -0.99 1.80 1.82
N GLU A 56 -1.28 2.29 0.60
CA GLU A 56 -0.81 1.67 -0.63
C GLU A 56 0.72 1.78 -0.79
N GLU A 57 1.29 2.94 -0.47
CA GLU A 57 2.74 3.16 -0.50
C GLU A 57 3.44 2.30 0.55
N ALA A 58 2.96 2.29 1.79
CA ALA A 58 3.50 1.45 2.85
C ALA A 58 3.49 -0.04 2.46
N ARG A 59 2.39 -0.52 1.87
CA ARG A 59 2.29 -1.90 1.35
C ARG A 59 3.33 -2.18 0.28
N LYS A 60 3.48 -1.29 -0.70
CA LYS A 60 4.46 -1.43 -1.79
C LYS A 60 5.89 -1.46 -1.25
N THR A 61 6.21 -0.58 -0.31
CA THR A 61 7.54 -0.53 0.33
C THR A 61 7.81 -1.80 1.12
N LEU A 62 6.85 -2.25 1.94
CA LEU A 62 6.98 -3.49 2.72
C LEU A 62 7.20 -4.71 1.85
N LEU A 63 6.46 -4.83 0.73
CA LEU A 63 6.68 -5.91 -0.23
C LEU A 63 8.04 -5.77 -0.93
N LYS A 64 8.42 -4.56 -1.37
CA LYS A 64 9.68 -4.35 -2.09
C LYS A 64 10.91 -4.64 -1.22
N GLU A 65 10.88 -4.23 0.04
CA GLU A 65 12.04 -4.30 0.93
C GLU A 65 12.13 -5.61 1.71
N PHE A 66 11.01 -6.30 1.95
CA PHE A 66 10.96 -7.42 2.89
C PHE A 66 10.28 -8.70 2.34
N SER A 67 9.82 -8.73 1.08
CA SER A 67 9.29 -9.97 0.45
C SER A 67 10.32 -10.77 -0.34
#